data_AF-A0A1I5M1S8-F1
#
_entry.id   AF-A0A1I5M1S8-F1
#
_cell.length_a   1.000
_cell.length_b   1.000
_cell.length_c   1.000
_cell.angle_alpha   90.00
_cell.angle_beta   90.00
_cell.angle_gamma   90.00
#
_symmetry.space_group_name_H-M   'P 1'
#
loop_
_entity.id
_entity.type
_entity.pdbx_description
1 polymer ?
#
loop_
_entity_poly.entity_id
_entity_poly.type
_entity_poly.pdbx_seq_one_letter_code
_entity_poly.pdbx_strand_id
1 'polypeptide(L)' 'MAESIIALGLESRRRVDEIVDAALLAGGGEANDMTDQGGMYVRSFHDLDGHLWEVAYMDPAPMAGE' A
#
# COMPACT_ATOMS: atom_id res chain seq x y z
N MET A 1 -17.48 6.45 15.34
CA MET A 1 -16.96 6.66 13.99
C MET A 1 -15.84 5.65 13.82
N ALA A 2 -15.90 4.79 12.80
CA ALA A 2 -14.91 3.73 12.61
C ALA A 2 -14.03 4.12 11.42
N GLU A 3 -12.81 4.55 11.70
CA GLU A 3 -11.77 4.72 10.69
C GLU A 3 -11.21 3.32 10.43
N SER A 4 -11.57 2.73 9.30
CA SER A 4 -11.11 1.40 8.91
C SER A 4 -9.95 1.56 7.95
N ILE A 5 -8.78 1.08 8.36
CA ILE A 5 -7.62 0.96 7.49
C ILE A 5 -7.86 -0.27 6.60
N ILE A 6 -7.95 -0.04 5.30
CA ILE A 6 -8.12 -1.13 4.33
C ILE A 6 -6.73 -1.51 3.81
N ALA A 7 -6.26 -2.67 4.24
CA ALA A 7 -4.99 -3.25 3.81
C ALA A 7 -5.21 -4.16 2.59
N LEU A 8 -4.75 -3.75 1.41
CA LEU A 8 -4.80 -4.57 0.20
C LEU A 8 -3.46 -5.27 -0.01
N GLY A 9 -3.47 -6.60 0.14
CA GLY A 9 -2.35 -7.47 -0.20
C GLY A 9 -2.27 -7.69 -1.70
N LEU A 10 -1.22 -7.18 -2.35
CA LEU A 10 -1.00 -7.37 -3.78
C LEU A 10 0.10 -8.40 -4.06
N GLU A 11 0.11 -8.89 -5.29
CA GLU A 11 1.03 -9.95 -5.76
C GLU A 11 2.35 -9.37 -6.32
N SER A 12 2.52 -8.04 -6.37
CA SER A 12 3.76 -7.39 -6.83
C SER A 12 3.89 -5.94 -6.34
N ARG A 13 5.12 -5.50 -6.05
CA ARG A 13 5.44 -4.08 -5.72
C ARG A 13 4.95 -3.11 -6.79
N ARG A 14 5.08 -3.48 -8.07
CA ARG A 14 4.58 -2.66 -9.18
C ARG A 14 3.07 -2.43 -9.10
N ARG A 15 2.28 -3.43 -8.71
CA ARG A 15 0.83 -3.23 -8.59
C ARG A 15 0.48 -2.30 -7.42
N VAL A 16 1.26 -2.33 -6.34
CA VAL A 16 1.12 -1.37 -5.24
C VAL A 16 1.32 0.05 -5.76
N ASP A 17 2.37 0.25 -6.55
CA ASP A 17 2.66 1.53 -7.19
C ASP A 17 1.54 1.99 -8.13
N GLU A 18 1.05 1.11 -9.03
CA GLU A 18 0.01 1.46 -10.00
C GLU A 18 -1.32 1.84 -9.32
N ILE A 19 -1.68 1.19 -8.20
CA ILE A 19 -2.90 1.53 -7.45
C ILE A 19 -2.75 2.86 -6.73
N VAL A 20 -1.61 3.09 -6.09
CA VAL A 20 -1.35 4.35 -5.37
C VAL A 20 -1.25 5.50 -6.36
N ASP A 21 -0.53 5.34 -7.46
CA ASP A 21 -0.42 6.35 -8.52
C ASP A 21 -1.78 6.66 -9.15
N ALA A 22 -2.59 5.63 -9.45
CA ALA A 22 -3.95 5.83 -9.95
C ALA A 22 -4.82 6.60 -8.93
N ALA A 23 -4.68 6.33 -7.64
CA ALA A 23 -5.40 7.06 -6.59
C ALA A 23 -4.93 8.52 -6.49
N LEU A 24 -3.63 8.79 -6.57
CA LEU A 24 -3.08 10.15 -6.59
C LEU A 24 -3.55 10.93 -7.83
N LEU A 25 -3.55 10.29 -9.01
CA LEU A 25 -4.06 10.87 -10.25
C LEU A 25 -5.57 11.15 -10.19
N ALA A 26 -6.33 10.34 -9.45
CA ALA A 26 -7.75 10.56 -9.21
C ALA A 26 -8.05 11.72 -8.24
N GLY A 27 -7.01 12.36 -7.68
CA GLY A 27 -7.11 13.46 -6.72
C GLY A 27 -6.95 13.03 -5.26
N GLY A 28 -6.56 11.78 -5.01
CA GLY A 28 -6.13 11.31 -3.71
C GLY A 28 -4.83 11.98 -3.26
N GLY A 29 -4.60 12.00 -1.96
CA GLY A 29 -3.39 12.57 -1.34
C GLY A 29 -2.42 11.49 -0.89
N GLU A 30 -1.12 11.77 -0.93
CA GLU A 30 -0.14 10.90 -0.25
C GLU A 30 -0.37 10.94 1.26
N ALA A 31 -0.39 9.78 1.92
CA ALA A 31 -0.67 9.69 3.35
C ALA A 31 0.59 9.52 4.20
N ASN A 32 1.33 8.42 3.99
CA ASN A 32 2.60 8.16 4.66
C ASN A 32 3.68 7.80 3.64
N ASP A 33 4.93 7.90 4.10
CA ASP A 33 6.10 7.51 3.33
C ASP A 33 6.08 6.02 2.95
N MET A 34 6.69 5.70 1.82
CA MET A 34 6.75 4.35 1.30
C MET A 34 7.65 3.48 2.18
N THR A 35 7.10 2.40 2.71
CA THR A 35 7.86 1.45 3.53
C THR A 35 8.37 0.30 2.66
N ASP A 36 9.66 0.26 2.35
CA ASP A 36 10.34 -0.87 1.69
C ASP A 36 11.31 -1.52 2.68
N GLN A 37 10.87 -2.57 3.35
CA GLN A 37 11.67 -3.32 4.33
C GLN A 37 11.79 -4.79 3.92
N GLY A 38 12.87 -5.14 3.21
CA GLY A 38 13.44 -6.50 3.15
C GLY A 38 12.52 -7.67 2.77
N GLY A 39 11.36 -7.41 2.17
CA GLY A 39 10.30 -8.40 1.94
C GLY A 39 8.88 -7.83 2.09
N MET A 40 8.74 -6.67 2.73
CA MET A 40 7.49 -5.93 2.83
C MET A 40 7.62 -4.59 2.09
N TYR A 41 6.67 -4.31 1.22
CA TYR A 41 6.57 -3.06 0.48
C TYR A 41 5.18 -2.47 0.67
N VAL A 42 5.05 -1.38 1.42
CA VAL A 42 3.76 -0.74 1.75
C VAL A 42 3.77 0.70 1.28
N ARG A 43 2.65 1.11 0.68
CA ARG A 43 2.35 2.51 0.38
C ARG A 43 0.99 2.87 0.92
N SER A 44 0.79 4.13 1.28
CA SER A 44 -0.50 4.59 1.78
C SER A 44 -0.93 5.90 1.14
N PHE A 45 -2.23 6.04 0.93
CA PHE A 45 -2.84 7.22 0.32
C PHE A 45 -4.20 7.53 0.96
N HIS A 46 -4.61 8.79 0.87
CA HIS A 46 -5.94 9.27 1.22
C HIS A 46 -6.80 9.32 -0.03
N ASP A 47 -7.97 8.69 0.00
CA ASP A 47 -8.99 8.89 -1.03
C ASP A 47 -9.66 10.27 -0.89
N LEU A 48 -10.47 10.67 -1.89
CA LEU A 48 -11.23 11.92 -1.90
C LEU A 48 -12.14 12.10 -0.68
N ASP A 49 -12.59 11.01 -0.06
CA ASP A 49 -13.40 11.04 1.17
C ASP A 49 -12.56 11.20 2.46
N GLY A 50 -11.23 11.22 2.36
CA GLY A 50 -10.31 11.28 3.50
C GLY A 50 -10.06 9.92 4.16
N HIS A 51 -10.51 8.82 3.55
CA HIS A 51 -10.20 7.47 4.00
C HIS A 51 -8.73 7.13 3.74
N LEU A 52 -8.06 6.59 4.77
CA LEU A 52 -6.70 6.08 4.67
C LEU A 52 -6.69 4.66 4.09
N TRP A 53 -5.99 4.50 2.97
CA TRP A 53 -5.75 3.22 2.32
C TRP A 53 -4.29 2.83 2.48
N GLU A 54 -4.05 1.57 2.84
CA GLU A 54 -2.71 0.99 2.92
C GLU A 54 -2.62 -0.18 1.93
N VAL A 55 -1.72 -0.06 0.96
CA VAL A 55 -1.52 -1.07 -0.07
C VAL A 55 -0.16 -1.71 0.18
N ALA A 56 -0.19 -3.00 0.53
CA ALA A 56 0.98 -3.75 0.94
C ALA A 56 1.26 -4.90 -0.04
N TYR A 57 2.52 -5.06 -0.39
CA TYR A 57 3.06 -6.26 -1.01
C TYR A 57 3.93 -6.96 0.03
N MET A 58 3.61 -8.23 0.28
CA MET A 58 4.49 -9.12 1.02
C MET A 58 5.10 -10.09 0.02
N ASP A 59 6.42 -10.13 0.00
CA ASP A 59 7.15 -11.09 -0.80
C ASP A 59 6.87 -12.50 -0.27
N PRO A 60 6.30 -13.39 -1.08
CA PRO A 60 5.98 -14.74 -0.65
C PRO A 60 7.21 -15.65 -0.65
N ALA A 61 8.41 -15.15 -0.99
CA ALA A 61 9.60 -15.94 -0.76
C ALA A 61 9.60 -16.32 0.72
N PRO A 62 9.69 -17.62 1.04
CA PRO A 62 9.86 -18.00 2.42
C PRO A 62 11.07 -17.22 2.92
N MET A 63 10.97 -16.70 4.14
CA MET A 63 12.15 -16.68 4.99
C MET A 63 12.63 -18.13 5.05
N ALA A 64 13.42 -18.53 4.05
CA ALA A 64 14.10 -19.81 4.00
C ALA A 64 15.08 -19.72 5.15
N GLY A 65 14.59 -20.14 6.31
CA GLY A 65 15.44 -20.59 7.38
C GLY A 65 16.30 -21.73 6.87
N GLU A 66 17.55 -21.67 7.33
CA GLU A 66 18.60 -22.71 7.29
C GLU A 66 19.43 -22.81 6.00
#